data_AF-A0A5S9MJI1-F1
#
_entry.id   AF-A0A5S9MJI1-F1
#
_cell.length_a   1.000
_cell.length_b   1.000
_cell.length_c   1.000
_cell.angle_alpha   90.00
_cell.angle_beta   90.00
_cell.angle_gamma   90.00
#
_symmetry.space_group_name_H-M   'P 1'
#
loop_
_entity.id
_entity.type
_entity.pdbx_description
1 polymer ?
#
loop_
_entity_poly.entity_id
_entity_poly.type
_entity_poly.pdbx_seq_one_letter_code
_entity_poly.pdbx_strand_id
1 'polypeptide(L)' 'MMANRGANGIDGVVSTALGTYAALKQPVTLVIGDLSFYHDMNGLLAAKLMDIPLTVVLINNDGGRYLFFPSAGV' A
#
# COMPACT_ATOMS: atom_id res chain seq x y z
N MET A 1 -7.62 -8.18 -6.61
CA MET A 1 -6.67 -7.05 -6.49
C MET A 1 -7.47 -5.82 -6.05
N MET A 2 -6.99 -5.07 -5.05
CA MET A 2 -7.63 -3.87 -4.50
C MET A 2 -6.66 -2.71 -4.60
N ALA A 3 -7.16 -1.49 -4.80
CA ALA A 3 -6.33 -0.28 -4.89
C ALA A 3 -7.12 0.96 -4.46
N ASN A 4 -6.48 1.86 -3.69
CA ASN A 4 -7.05 3.13 -3.25
C ASN A 4 -7.01 4.17 -4.39
N ARG A 5 -7.90 4.05 -5.39
CA ARG A 5 -7.94 4.93 -6.58
C ARG A 5 -8.98 6.06 -6.52
N GLY A 6 -9.67 6.23 -5.40
CA GLY A 6 -10.67 7.30 -5.23
C GLY A 6 -10.02 8.68 -5.21
N ALA A 7 -9.24 8.96 -4.16
CA ALA A 7 -8.48 10.21 -4.03
C ALA A 7 -7.01 10.08 -4.51
N ASN A 8 -6.59 8.90 -4.98
CA ASN A 8 -5.18 8.56 -5.27
C ASN A 8 -4.22 8.93 -4.12
N GLY A 9 -4.71 8.82 -2.87
CA GLY A 9 -3.94 9.15 -1.69
C GLY A 9 -2.87 8.08 -1.40
N ILE A 10 -1.72 8.54 -0.90
CA ILE A 10 -0.65 7.69 -0.36
C ILE A 10 -0.95 7.21 1.07
N ASP A 11 -2.05 7.71 1.65
CA ASP A 11 -2.49 7.45 3.01
C ASP A 11 -3.38 6.21 3.13
N GLY A 12 -3.21 5.50 4.24
CA GLY A 12 -4.08 4.40 4.66
C GLY A 12 -3.96 3.12 3.82
N VAL A 13 -2.94 3.00 2.97
CA VAL A 13 -2.67 1.80 2.15
C VAL A 13 -2.36 0.57 3.01
N VAL A 14 -1.66 0.74 4.13
CA VAL A 14 -1.41 -0.32 5.11
C VAL A 14 -2.72 -0.68 5.82
N SER A 15 -3.48 0.32 6.26
CA SER A 15 -4.77 0.10 6.93
C SER A 15 -5.77 -0.64 6.03
N THR A 16 -5.82 -0.30 4.75
CA THR A 16 -6.64 -1.03 3.76
C THR A 16 -6.18 -2.49 3.64
N ALA A 17 -4.87 -2.75 3.54
CA ALA A 17 -4.35 -4.12 3.48
C ALA A 17 -4.72 -4.96 4.71
N LEU A 18 -4.64 -4.36 5.91
CA LEU A 18 -5.07 -5.03 7.15
C LEU A 18 -6.59 -5.27 7.18
N GLY A 19 -7.38 -4.31 6.71
CA GLY A 19 -8.83 -4.47 6.56
C GLY A 19 -9.19 -5.59 5.59
N THR A 20 -8.46 -5.72 4.47
CA THR A 20 -8.62 -6.83 3.52
C THR A 20 -8.35 -8.17 4.18
N TYR A 21 -7.28 -8.28 4.97
CA TYR A 21 -7.02 -9.51 5.75
C TYR A 21 -8.14 -9.79 6.75
N ALA A 22 -8.60 -8.77 7.47
CA ALA A 22 -9.67 -8.92 8.46
C ALA A 22 -10.97 -9.46 7.84
N ALA A 23 -11.31 -9.01 6.63
CA ALA A 23 -12.51 -9.43 5.90
C ALA A 23 -12.37 -10.80 5.23
N LEU A 24 -11.21 -11.10 4.62
CA LEU A 24 -11.05 -12.31 3.79
C LEU A 24 -10.33 -13.46 4.50
N LYS A 25 -9.59 -13.19 5.58
CA LYS A 25 -8.74 -14.15 6.31
C LYS A 25 -7.76 -14.91 5.42
N GLN A 26 -7.29 -14.27 4.36
CA GLN A 26 -6.31 -14.81 3.41
C GLN A 26 -5.04 -13.96 3.43
N PRO A 27 -3.84 -14.55 3.22
CA PRO A 27 -2.58 -13.80 3.16
C PRO A 27 -2.65 -12.60 2.22
N VAL A 28 -2.14 -11.45 2.66
CA VAL A 28 -2.19 -10.21 1.88
C VAL A 28 -0.79 -9.84 1.42
N THR A 29 -0.67 -9.48 0.14
CA THR A 29 0.52 -8.85 -0.42
C THR A 29 0.22 -7.40 -0.72
N LEU A 30 0.91 -6.48 -0.05
CA LEU A 30 0.84 -5.04 -0.27
C LEU A 30 2.01 -4.60 -1.15
N VAL A 31 1.74 -3.99 -2.29
CA VAL A 31 2.75 -3.33 -3.14
C VAL A 31 2.63 -1.83 -2.94
N ILE A 32 3.71 -1.18 -2.51
CA ILE A 32 3.68 0.23 -2.07
C ILE A 32 5.00 0.93 -2.40
N GLY A 33 4.94 2.24 -2.72
CA GLY A 33 6.13 3.07 -2.91
C GLY A 33 6.77 3.51 -1.59
N ASP A 34 8.05 3.88 -1.62
CA ASP A 34 8.81 4.42 -0.47
C ASP A 34 8.09 5.55 0.27
N LEU A 35 7.66 6.60 -0.43
CA LEU A 35 7.08 7.79 0.19
C LEU A 35 5.77 7.46 0.91
N SER A 36 4.91 6.66 0.27
CA SER A 36 3.65 6.18 0.85
C SER A 36 3.89 5.25 2.03
N PHE A 37 4.90 4.39 1.93
CA PHE A 37 5.27 3.49 3.00
C PHE A 37 5.77 4.24 4.24
N TYR A 38 6.65 5.22 4.07
CA TYR A 38 7.10 6.05 5.20
C TYR A 38 5.96 6.83 5.83
N HIS A 39 5.02 7.31 5.02
CA HIS A 39 3.85 8.05 5.51
C HIS A 39 2.92 7.17 6.36
N ASP A 40 2.74 5.90 5.98
CA ASP A 40 1.77 4.97 6.60
C ASP A 40 2.44 3.84 7.42
N MET A 41 3.73 3.96 7.75
CA MET A 41 4.50 2.90 8.42
C MET A 41 3.96 2.53 9.80
N ASN A 42 3.33 3.49 10.50
CA ASN A 42 2.72 3.27 11.81
C ASN A 42 1.61 2.21 11.78
N GLY A 43 0.95 2.01 10.62
CA GLY A 43 -0.04 0.96 10.43
C GLY A 43 0.52 -0.46 10.60
N LEU A 44 1.82 -0.67 10.38
CA LEU A 44 2.46 -1.99 10.55
C LEU A 44 2.48 -2.46 12.01
N LEU A 45 2.39 -1.55 12.97
CA LEU A 45 2.28 -1.92 14.38
C LEU A 45 1.04 -2.78 14.62
N ALA A 46 -0.09 -2.44 13.99
CA ALA A 46 -1.32 -3.24 14.07
C ALA A 46 -1.13 -4.62 13.43
N ALA A 47 -0.43 -4.69 12.30
CA ALA A 47 -0.10 -5.96 11.64
C ALA A 47 0.67 -6.90 12.59
N LYS A 48 1.67 -6.36 13.30
CA LYS A 48 2.48 -7.10 14.26
C LYS A 48 1.68 -7.53 15.50
N LEU A 49 0.86 -6.63 16.06
CA LEU A 49 0.07 -6.91 17.25
C LEU A 49 -1.01 -7.98 17.01
N MET A 50 -1.52 -8.06 15.79
CA MET A 50 -2.60 -8.99 15.41
C MET A 50 -2.11 -10.24 14.67
N ASP A 51 -0.79 -10.45 14.60
CA ASP A 51 -0.14 -11.57 13.90
C ASP A 51 -0.66 -11.77 12.46
N ILE A 52 -0.79 -10.67 11.73
CA ILE A 52 -1.34 -10.68 10.37
C ILE A 52 -0.24 -11.12 9.38
N PRO A 53 -0.47 -12.18 8.57
CA PRO A 53 0.45 -12.62 7.53
C PRO A 53 0.44 -11.65 6.33
N LEU A 54 1.07 -10.49 6.52
CA LEU A 54 1.22 -9.43 5.53
C LEU A 54 2.62 -9.49 4.90
N THR A 55 2.67 -9.64 3.58
CA THR A 55 3.91 -9.45 2.79
C THR A 55 3.90 -8.04 2.19
N VAL A 56 4.96 -7.28 2.40
CA VAL A 56 5.10 -5.93 1.83
C VAL A 56 6.19 -5.93 0.78
N VAL A 57 5.83 -5.56 -0.46
CA VAL A 57 6.76 -5.32 -1.57
C VAL A 57 6.94 -3.82 -1.68
N LEU A 58 8.08 -3.33 -1.20
CA LEU A 58 8.43 -1.92 -1.21
C LEU A 58 9.15 -1.55 -2.52
N ILE A 59 8.59 -0.62 -3.27
CA ILE A 59 9.24 -0.01 -4.42
C ILE A 59 9.94 1.27 -3.94
N ASN A 60 11.23 1.16 -3.67
CA ASN A 60 12.05 2.30 -3.28
C ASN A 60 12.63 3.00 -4.52
N ASN A 61 12.24 4.25 -4.74
CA ASN A 61 12.67 5.03 -5.91
C ASN A 61 13.22 6.42 -5.55
N ASP A 62 13.66 6.59 -4.30
CA ASP A 62 14.34 7.77 -3.77
C ASP A 62 13.45 9.04 -3.82
N GLY A 63 12.24 8.94 -3.26
CA GLY A 63 11.39 10.11 -2.99
C GLY A 63 10.14 10.24 -3.85
N GLY A 64 9.50 9.15 -4.26
CA GLY A 64 8.16 9.18 -4.82
C GLY A 64 8.09 9.71 -6.25
N ARG A 65 8.86 9.11 -7.17
CA ARG A 65 8.68 9.38 -8.60
C ARG A 65 7.33 8.82 -9.07
N TYR A 66 6.38 9.70 -9.40
CA TYR A 66 5.18 9.31 -10.14
C TYR A 66 5.59 8.97 -11.57
N LEU A 67 5.39 7.72 -12.01
CA LEU A 67 5.50 7.39 -13.43
C LEU A 67 4.28 7.98 -14.15
N PHE A 68 4.44 9.19 -14.69
CA PHE A 68 3.48 9.77 -15.61
C PHE A 68 3.73 9.20 -17.00
N PHE A 69 2.80 8.40 -17.51
CA PHE A 69 2.73 8.10 -18.93
C PHE A 69 1.95 9.24 -19.58
N PRO A 70 2.54 10.00 -20.52
CA PRO A 70 1.77 10.89 -21.37
C PRO A 70 0.73 10.02 -22.07
N SER A 71 -0.55 10.41 -22.01
CA SER A 71 -1.54 9.84 -22.92
C SER A 71 -0.99 10.04 -24.33
N ALA A 72 -0.68 8.94 -25.02
CA ALA A 72 -0.26 8.98 -26.41
C ALA A 72 -1.34 9.75 -27.18
N GLY A 73 -0.98 10.94 -27.65
CA GLY A 73 -1.86 11.77 -28.47
C GLY A 73 -2.29 10.95 -29.67
N VAL A 74 -3.61 10.81 -29.81
CA VAL A 74 -4.25 10.48 -31.09
C VAL A 74 -4.10 11.65 -32.06
#